data_AF-A0A968TIU5-F1
#
_entry.id   AF-A0A968TIU5-F1
#
_cell.length_a   1.000
_cell.length_b   1.000
_cell.length_c   1.000
_cell.angle_alpha   90.00
_cell.angle_beta   90.00
_cell.angle_gamma   90.00
#
_symmetry.space_group_name_H-M   'P 1'
#
loop_
_entity.id
_entity.type
_entity.pdbx_description
1 polymer ?
#
loop_
_entity_poly.entity_id
_entity_poly.type
_entity_poly.pdbx_seq_one_letter_code
_entity_poly.pdbx_strand_id
1 'polypeptide(L)'
;MSKILVNFIYLTGIKREIFTNVRLTGSWDESGQYSDQWSLIQMQQKTGADGCPCYTATVELDENQIGRQFHWGVKLDSPKGQDIWGIPTEVHDMYTQECHRSFFLQPKIQPKSTQPQQEEYYLTHCRRLGAQKYYLQGIAEPGIQFAVWRPMPKQL
;
A
#
# COMPACT_ATOMS: atom_id res chain seq x y z
N MET A 1 -20.35 2.63 -16.16
CA MET A 1 -19.16 1.75 -16.06
C MET A 1 -18.97 1.43 -14.60
N SER A 2 -18.89 0.15 -14.21
CA SER A 2 -18.74 -0.20 -12.79
C SER A 2 -17.27 -0.13 -12.37
N LYS A 3 -17.06 0.25 -11.11
CA LYS A 3 -15.73 0.48 -10.52
C LYS A 3 -15.40 -0.58 -9.48
N ILE A 4 -14.11 -0.85 -9.35
CA ILE A 4 -13.52 -1.73 -8.33
C ILE A 4 -12.72 -0.85 -7.39
N LEU A 5 -13.03 -0.95 -6.09
CA LEU A 5 -12.28 -0.25 -5.04
C LEU A 5 -11.01 -1.02 -4.73
N VAL A 6 -9.87 -0.34 -4.83
CA VAL A 6 -8.56 -0.83 -4.39
C VAL A 6 -8.07 0.05 -3.26
N ASN A 7 -7.76 -0.54 -2.12
CA ASN A 7 -7.27 0.14 -0.93
C ASN A 7 -5.77 -0.07 -0.79
N PHE A 8 -5.02 1.03 -0.81
CA PHE A 8 -3.58 1.06 -0.69
C PHE A 8 -3.18 1.43 0.73
N ILE A 9 -2.27 0.65 1.32
CA ILE A 9 -1.82 0.83 2.71
C ILE A 9 -0.30 0.86 2.77
N TYR A 10 0.24 2.00 3.20
CA TYR A 10 1.66 2.17 3.48
C TYR A 10 1.91 2.07 4.99
N LEU A 11 2.52 0.96 5.40
CA LEU A 11 2.77 0.58 6.79
C LEU A 11 4.22 0.96 7.14
N THR A 12 4.39 1.94 8.02
CA THR A 12 5.73 2.46 8.33
C THR A 12 6.53 1.53 9.24
N GLY A 13 5.88 0.87 10.22
CA GLY A 13 6.56 0.14 11.29
C GLY A 13 7.42 1.02 12.22
N ILE A 14 7.32 2.34 12.12
CA ILE A 14 8.13 3.33 12.85
C ILE A 14 7.19 4.17 13.72
N LYS A 15 7.32 4.10 15.05
CA LYS A 15 6.44 4.86 15.96
C LYS A 15 6.55 6.38 15.85
N ARG A 16 7.69 6.88 15.39
CA ARG A 16 7.91 8.32 15.23
C ARG A 16 7.27 8.79 13.94
N GLU A 17 6.53 9.89 14.00
CA GLU A 17 6.00 10.57 12.83
C GLU A 17 7.13 11.34 12.13
N ILE A 18 7.80 10.68 11.19
CA ILE A 18 8.93 11.22 10.44
C ILE A 18 8.60 11.56 8.99
N PHE A 19 7.36 11.30 8.56
CA PHE A 19 6.89 11.54 7.20
C PHE A 19 5.74 12.53 7.19
N THR A 20 5.75 13.40 6.19
CA THR A 20 4.69 14.37 5.93
C THR A 20 4.35 14.38 4.44
N ASN A 21 3.23 15.00 4.06
CA ASN A 21 2.82 15.13 2.65
C ASN A 21 2.81 13.78 1.89
N VAL A 22 2.32 12.74 2.57
CA VAL A 22 2.33 11.37 2.04
C VAL A 22 1.25 11.20 0.99
N ARG A 23 1.66 10.87 -0.23
CA ARG A 23 0.83 10.79 -1.43
C ARG A 23 1.00 9.42 -2.09
N LEU A 24 -0.11 8.80 -2.43
CA LEU A 24 -0.14 7.62 -3.30
C LEU A 24 0.10 8.10 -4.73
N THR A 25 0.94 7.39 -5.47
CA THR A 25 1.09 7.59 -6.90
C THR A 25 0.92 6.27 -7.64
N GLY A 26 0.38 6.30 -8.87
CA GLY A 26 0.24 5.09 -9.64
C GLY A 26 -0.23 5.28 -11.07
N SER A 27 -0.14 4.20 -11.83
CA SER A 27 -0.31 4.13 -13.29
C SER A 27 -1.78 4.10 -13.72
N TRP A 28 -2.59 5.00 -13.17
CA TRP A 28 -4.00 5.16 -13.53
C TRP A 28 -4.36 6.63 -13.75
N ASP A 29 -5.37 6.87 -14.58
CA ASP A 29 -5.95 8.20 -14.80
C ASP A 29 -7.18 8.45 -13.89
N GLU A 30 -7.82 9.62 -14.06
CA GLU A 30 -9.03 10.02 -13.33
C GLU A 30 -10.24 9.12 -13.62
N SER A 31 -10.23 8.40 -14.74
CA SER A 31 -11.27 7.43 -15.10
C SER A 31 -10.98 6.04 -14.53
N GLY A 32 -9.87 5.85 -13.81
CA GLY A 32 -9.48 4.55 -13.27
C GLY A 32 -8.98 3.57 -14.34
N GLN A 33 -8.60 4.06 -15.52
CA GLN A 33 -7.96 3.28 -16.57
C GLN A 33 -6.45 3.34 -16.44
N TYR A 34 -5.75 2.34 -16.98
CA TYR A 34 -4.28 2.35 -16.99
C TYR A 34 -3.76 3.55 -17.78
N SER A 35 -2.73 4.21 -17.23
CA SER A 35 -2.06 5.36 -17.84
C SER A 35 -0.56 5.33 -17.56
N ASP A 36 0.24 5.72 -18.55
CA ASP A 36 1.68 5.94 -18.36
C ASP A 36 1.98 7.29 -17.70
N GLN A 37 0.99 8.20 -17.66
CA GLN A 37 1.05 9.39 -16.82
C GLN A 37 0.49 9.07 -15.44
N TRP A 38 1.36 9.09 -14.43
CA TRP A 38 1.00 8.67 -13.07
C TRP A 38 0.18 9.74 -12.35
N SER A 39 -0.90 9.29 -11.71
CA SER A 39 -1.70 10.13 -10.81
C SER A 39 -1.02 10.29 -9.45
N LEU A 40 -1.39 11.33 -8.72
CA LEU A 40 -0.97 11.59 -7.34
C LEU A 40 -2.21 11.93 -6.49
N ILE A 41 -2.40 11.22 -5.38
CA ILE A 41 -3.49 11.49 -4.43
C ILE A 41 -2.98 11.51 -2.99
N GLN A 42 -3.54 12.39 -2.17
CA GLN A 42 -3.17 12.49 -0.75
C GLN A 42 -3.61 11.23 0.01
N MET A 43 -2.72 10.68 0.83
CA MET A 43 -3.06 9.58 1.74
C MET A 43 -3.51 10.12 3.10
N GLN A 44 -4.48 9.43 3.71
CA GLN A 44 -4.92 9.70 5.07
C GLN A 44 -4.02 8.96 6.07
N GLN A 45 -3.46 9.68 7.04
CA GLN A 45 -2.74 9.06 8.17
C GLN A 45 -3.71 8.38 9.15
N LYS A 46 -3.36 7.19 9.59
CA LYS A 46 -4.04 6.39 10.61
C LYS A 46 -3.02 5.74 11.53
N THR A 47 -3.48 5.13 12.62
CA THR A 47 -2.66 4.25 13.45
C THR A 47 -2.89 2.81 13.01
N GLY A 48 -1.82 2.13 12.61
CA GLY A 48 -1.83 0.72 12.26
C GLY A 48 -1.98 -0.20 13.47
N ALA A 49 -2.25 -1.48 13.20
CA ALA A 49 -2.40 -2.49 14.25
C ALA A 49 -1.11 -2.76 15.04
N ASP A 50 0.04 -2.35 14.51
CA ASP A 50 1.36 -2.38 15.19
C ASP A 50 1.59 -1.16 16.11
N GLY A 51 0.59 -0.26 16.19
CA GLY A 51 0.66 0.98 16.95
C GLY A 51 1.58 2.04 16.34
N CYS A 52 1.92 1.92 15.04
CA CYS A 52 2.71 2.90 14.31
C CYS A 52 1.82 3.68 13.33
N PRO A 53 2.22 4.88 12.88
CA PRO A 53 1.56 5.56 11.77
C PRO A 53 1.51 4.67 10.51
N CYS A 54 0.36 4.62 9.87
CA CYS A 54 0.17 4.08 8.54
C CYS A 54 -0.61 5.09 7.69
N TYR A 55 -0.50 4.97 6.37
CA TYR A 55 -1.13 5.90 5.44
C TYR A 55 -2.00 5.10 4.47
N THR A 56 -3.24 5.53 4.28
CA THR A 56 -4.23 4.80 3.46
C THR A 56 -4.85 5.69 2.40
N ALA A 57 -5.09 5.15 1.20
CA ALA A 57 -5.89 5.78 0.17
C ALA A 57 -6.65 4.72 -0.62
N THR A 58 -7.86 5.04 -1.05
CA THR A 58 -8.69 4.16 -1.89
C THR A 58 -8.82 4.75 -3.27
N VAL A 59 -8.67 3.92 -4.30
CA VAL A 59 -8.80 4.29 -5.70
C VAL A 59 -9.92 3.46 -6.33
N GLU A 60 -10.72 4.10 -7.18
CA GLU A 60 -11.71 3.45 -8.03
C GLU A 60 -11.09 3.14 -9.39
N LEU A 61 -10.89 1.86 -9.69
CA LEU A 61 -10.39 1.40 -10.98
C LEU A 61 -11.51 0.84 -11.85
N ASP A 62 -11.39 1.00 -13.16
CA ASP A 62 -12.40 0.54 -14.11
C ASP A 62 -12.43 -0.99 -14.20
N GLU A 63 -13.63 -1.59 -14.11
CA GLU A 63 -13.78 -3.04 -14.21
C GLU A 63 -13.33 -3.60 -15.57
N ASN A 64 -13.31 -2.79 -16.62
CA ASN A 64 -12.80 -3.22 -17.93
C ASN A 64 -11.28 -3.44 -17.93
N GLN A 65 -10.59 -3.05 -16.85
CA GLN A 65 -9.16 -3.25 -16.66
C GLN A 65 -8.86 -4.50 -15.79
N ILE A 66 -9.85 -5.33 -15.47
CA ILE A 66 -9.59 -6.60 -14.76
C ILE A 66 -8.52 -7.41 -15.50
N GLY A 67 -7.55 -7.94 -14.75
CA GLY A 67 -6.40 -8.68 -15.30
C GLY A 67 -5.29 -7.80 -15.86
N ARG A 68 -5.46 -6.47 -15.91
CA ARG A 68 -4.39 -5.52 -16.21
C ARG A 68 -3.45 -5.41 -15.02
N GLN A 69 -2.15 -5.31 -15.30
CA GLN A 69 -1.14 -4.96 -14.31
C GLN A 69 -1.09 -3.44 -14.13
N PHE A 70 -1.16 -2.98 -12.89
CA PHE A 70 -0.98 -1.60 -12.49
C PHE A 70 0.28 -1.47 -11.63
N HIS A 71 0.84 -0.26 -11.61
CA HIS A 71 1.97 0.12 -10.79
C HIS A 71 1.55 1.18 -9.78
N TRP A 72 2.11 1.10 -8.58
CA TRP A 72 1.88 2.12 -7.55
C TRP A 72 3.09 2.30 -6.66
N GLY A 73 3.23 3.49 -6.11
CA GLY A 73 4.21 3.79 -5.07
C GLY A 73 3.74 4.91 -4.18
N VAL A 74 4.66 5.40 -3.35
CA VAL A 74 4.37 6.46 -2.38
C VAL A 74 5.40 7.57 -2.55
N LYS A 75 4.93 8.81 -2.64
CA LYS A 75 5.74 10.02 -2.56
C LYS A 75 5.53 10.66 -1.18
N LEU A 76 6.60 11.09 -0.54
CA LEU A 76 6.52 11.68 0.80
C LEU A 76 7.65 12.68 1.04
N ASP A 77 7.45 13.50 2.06
CA ASP A 77 8.47 14.40 2.59
C ASP A 77 9.03 13.83 3.89
N SER A 78 10.34 13.97 4.08
CA SER A 78 11.06 13.55 5.29
C SER A 78 12.08 14.61 5.69
N PRO A 79 12.70 14.51 6.88
CA PRO A 79 13.81 15.41 7.26
C PRO A 79 14.99 15.41 6.28
N LYS A 80 15.10 14.41 5.39
CA LYS A 80 16.19 14.30 4.41
C LYS A 80 15.86 14.90 3.05
N GLY A 81 14.60 15.27 2.79
CA GLY A 81 14.18 15.77 1.48
C GLY A 81 12.67 15.71 1.26
N GLN A 82 12.21 16.45 0.25
CA GLN A 82 10.82 16.51 -0.18
C GLN A 82 10.61 15.66 -1.45
N ASP A 83 9.37 15.20 -1.65
CA ASP A 83 8.91 14.47 -2.83
C ASP A 83 9.74 13.22 -3.19
N ILE A 84 10.26 12.55 -2.16
CA ILE A 84 11.07 11.34 -2.31
C ILE A 84 10.17 10.10 -2.35
N TRP A 85 10.69 9.01 -2.93
CA TRP A 85 10.03 7.71 -2.89
C TRP A 85 10.00 7.15 -1.47
N GLY A 86 8.82 6.80 -0.99
CA GLY A 86 8.60 6.09 0.27
C GLY A 86 8.80 4.58 0.15
N ILE A 87 8.77 4.03 -1.06
CA ILE A 87 9.15 2.65 -1.35
C ILE A 87 10.63 2.67 -1.73
N PRO A 88 11.55 2.10 -0.93
CA PRO A 88 12.97 2.05 -1.27
C PRO A 88 13.35 0.96 -2.26
N THR A 89 12.42 0.07 -2.65
CA THR A 89 12.72 -1.01 -3.60
C THR A 89 12.80 -0.44 -5.01
N GLU A 90 14.03 -0.27 -5.51
CA GLU A 90 14.31 0.14 -6.89
C GLU A 90 13.76 -0.90 -7.88
N VAL A 91 13.16 -0.42 -8.97
CA VAL A 91 12.87 -1.26 -10.14
C VAL A 91 14.20 -1.65 -10.77
N HIS A 92 14.35 -2.92 -11.17
CA HIS A 92 15.56 -3.41 -11.82
C HIS A 92 15.62 -2.98 -13.30
N ASP A 93 15.65 -1.67 -13.53
CA ASP A 93 15.81 -1.04 -14.84
C ASP A 93 16.76 0.17 -14.69
N MET A 94 17.83 0.15 -15.47
CA MET A 94 18.90 1.15 -15.42
C MET A 94 18.47 2.54 -15.92
N TYR A 95 17.32 2.63 -16.60
CA TYR A 95 16.81 3.88 -17.18
C TYR A 95 15.73 4.56 -16.34
N THR A 96 15.33 3.95 -15.21
CA THR A 96 14.30 4.51 -14.33
C THR A 96 14.80 4.66 -12.90
N GLN A 97 14.34 5.72 -12.24
CA GLN A 97 14.51 5.94 -10.79
C GLN A 97 13.20 5.72 -10.05
N GLU A 98 12.22 5.07 -10.69
CA GLU A 98 10.95 4.75 -10.08
C GLU A 98 11.08 3.61 -9.07
N CYS A 99 10.41 3.76 -7.93
CA CYS A 99 10.33 2.72 -6.91
C CYS A 99 8.86 2.40 -6.64
N HIS A 100 8.40 1.29 -7.20
CA HIS A 100 6.99 0.95 -7.19
C HIS A 100 6.74 -0.54 -6.92
N ARG A 101 5.48 -0.86 -6.67
CA ARG A 101 4.95 -2.22 -6.59
C ARG A 101 3.98 -2.43 -7.74
N SER A 102 3.82 -3.68 -8.14
CA SER A 102 2.88 -4.08 -9.17
C SER A 102 1.80 -4.96 -8.59
N PHE A 103 0.59 -4.85 -9.14
CA PHE A 103 -0.52 -5.75 -8.85
C PHE A 103 -1.38 -5.97 -10.09
N PHE A 104 -2.10 -7.09 -10.12
CA PHE A 104 -3.14 -7.32 -11.12
C PHE A 104 -4.50 -6.92 -10.53
N LEU A 105 -5.29 -6.16 -11.29
CA LEU A 105 -6.65 -5.82 -10.86
C LEU A 105 -7.51 -7.08 -10.85
N GLN A 106 -8.02 -7.45 -9.68
CA GLN A 106 -8.82 -8.65 -9.48
C GLN A 106 -10.32 -8.33 -9.64
N PRO A 107 -11.13 -9.29 -10.14
CA PRO A 107 -12.58 -9.13 -10.12
C PRO A 107 -13.08 -9.06 -8.68
N LYS A 108 -14.26 -8.45 -8.47
CA LYS A 108 -14.94 -8.51 -7.17
C LYS A 108 -15.19 -9.98 -6.81
N ILE A 109 -14.60 -10.44 -5.71
CA ILE A 109 -14.67 -11.85 -5.25
C ILE A 109 -16.13 -12.30 -5.10
N GLN A 110 -17.05 -11.39 -4.72
CA GLN A 110 -18.49 -11.61 -4.73
C GLN A 110 -19.23 -10.31 -5.12
N PRO A 111 -20.40 -10.37 -5.80
CA PRO A 111 -21.17 -9.18 -6.16
C PRO A 111 -21.61 -8.33 -4.95
N LYS A 112 -21.70 -8.95 -3.77
CA LYS A 112 -22.03 -8.31 -2.49
C LYS A 112 -20.80 -8.10 -1.57
N SER A 113 -19.60 -8.48 -2.01
CA SER A 113 -18.40 -8.20 -1.22
C SER A 113 -18.12 -6.71 -1.25
N THR A 114 -18.18 -6.09 -0.07
CA THR A 114 -17.74 -4.72 0.17
C THR A 114 -16.26 -4.63 0.49
N GLN A 115 -15.53 -5.75 0.55
CA GLN A 115 -14.10 -5.73 0.84
C GLN A 115 -13.33 -5.32 -0.42
N PRO A 116 -12.64 -4.17 -0.41
CA PRO A 116 -11.80 -3.76 -1.53
C PRO A 116 -10.60 -4.70 -1.65
N GLN A 117 -10.05 -4.81 -2.85
CA GLN A 117 -8.71 -5.40 -3.02
C GLN A 117 -7.72 -4.57 -2.18
N GLN A 118 -6.82 -5.23 -1.45
CA GLN A 118 -5.84 -4.56 -0.61
C GLN A 118 -4.44 -4.70 -1.19
N GLU A 119 -3.77 -3.57 -1.35
CA GLU A 119 -2.38 -3.49 -1.76
C GLU A 119 -1.55 -2.85 -0.65
N GLU A 120 -0.69 -3.66 -0.01
CA GLU A 120 0.06 -3.25 1.17
C GLU A 120 1.56 -3.19 0.90
N TYR A 121 2.20 -2.16 1.47
CA TYR A 121 3.65 -2.06 1.53
C TYR A 121 4.11 -1.82 2.96
N TYR A 122 5.06 -2.64 3.42
CA TYR A 122 5.72 -2.48 4.69
C TYR A 122 7.10 -1.85 4.45
N LEU A 123 7.32 -0.64 4.96
CA LEU A 123 8.64 0.01 4.92
C LEU A 123 9.68 -0.80 5.70
N THR A 124 9.28 -1.35 6.84
CA THR A 124 10.10 -2.28 7.61
C THR A 124 9.27 -3.42 8.18
N HIS A 125 9.91 -4.59 8.32
CA HIS A 125 9.31 -5.78 8.89
C HIS A 125 9.57 -5.94 10.41
N CYS A 126 10.31 -5.02 11.04
CA CYS A 126 10.71 -5.13 12.46
C CYS A 126 9.54 -5.26 13.44
N ARG A 127 8.33 -4.82 13.07
CA ARG A 127 7.08 -4.93 13.86
C ARG A 127 6.04 -5.85 13.26
N ARG A 128 6.42 -6.63 12.23
CA ARG A 128 5.54 -7.57 11.53
C ARG A 128 5.80 -9.01 11.93
N LEU A 129 7.07 -9.40 12.09
CA LEU A 129 7.45 -10.78 12.37
C LEU A 129 7.77 -11.00 13.86
N GLY A 130 7.61 -12.23 14.32
CA GLY A 130 7.78 -12.62 15.71
C GLY A 130 6.57 -12.29 16.59
N ALA A 131 6.81 -12.19 17.89
CA ALA A 131 5.81 -11.78 18.88
C ALA A 131 5.70 -10.25 18.92
N GLN A 132 4.57 -9.71 18.49
CA GLN A 132 4.37 -8.26 18.38
C GLN A 132 3.12 -7.83 19.14
N LYS A 133 3.14 -6.60 19.66
CA LYS A 133 1.94 -5.97 20.24
C LYS A 133 0.93 -5.74 19.13
N TYR A 134 -0.30 -6.18 19.35
CA TYR A 134 -1.42 -6.03 18.43
C TYR A 134 -2.49 -5.14 19.03
N TYR A 135 -2.72 -3.98 18.42
CA TYR A 135 -3.66 -2.99 18.87
C TYR A 135 -4.96 -3.13 18.09
N LEU A 136 -5.99 -3.67 18.77
CA LEU A 136 -7.35 -3.78 18.25
C LEU A 136 -8.10 -2.47 18.46
N GLN A 137 -8.84 -2.04 17.44
CA GLN A 137 -9.66 -0.84 17.54
C GLN A 137 -10.70 -1.00 18.65
N GLY A 138 -10.75 -0.01 19.55
CA GLY A 138 -11.68 0.00 20.68
C GLY A 138 -11.21 -0.78 21.93
N ILE A 139 -10.02 -1.39 21.91
CA ILE A 139 -9.45 -2.08 23.07
C ILE A 139 -8.25 -1.28 23.62
N ALA A 140 -8.26 -0.99 24.92
CA ALA A 140 -7.24 -0.17 25.56
C ALA A 140 -5.89 -0.90 25.71
N GLU A 141 -5.91 -2.19 26.04
CA GLU A 141 -4.71 -3.00 26.20
C GLU A 141 -4.37 -3.77 24.92
N PRO A 142 -3.10 -3.77 24.47
CA PRO A 142 -2.70 -4.53 23.29
C PRO A 142 -2.67 -6.04 23.59
N GLY A 143 -3.14 -6.83 22.63
CA GLY A 143 -2.90 -8.26 22.58
C GLY A 143 -1.50 -8.59 22.07
N ILE A 144 -1.21 -9.90 21.92
CA ILE A 144 0.00 -10.40 21.27
C ILE A 144 -0.39 -11.11 19.98
N GLN A 145 0.23 -10.74 18.86
CA GLN A 145 0.14 -11.45 17.59
C GLN A 145 1.50 -12.07 17.26
N PHE A 146 1.47 -13.33 16.83
CA PHE A 146 2.65 -14.03 16.33
C PHE A 146 2.54 -14.19 14.82
N ALA A 147 3.59 -13.77 14.10
CA ALA A 147 3.70 -14.01 12.67
C ALA A 147 5.10 -14.52 12.33
N VAL A 148 5.17 -15.55 11.49
CA VAL A 148 6.44 -16.14 11.05
C VAL A 148 6.66 -15.83 9.57
N TRP A 149 7.92 -15.67 9.18
CA TRP A 149 8.23 -15.60 7.76
C TRP A 149 7.96 -16.97 7.13
N ARG A 150 7.07 -16.99 6.14
CA ARG A 150 6.87 -18.13 5.26
C ARG A 150 7.25 -17.73 3.83
N PRO A 151 8.37 -18.21 3.27
CA PRO A 151 8.65 -18.01 1.85
C PRO A 151 7.60 -18.73 1.01
N MET A 152 7.33 -18.20 -0.20
CA MET A 152 6.33 -18.79 -1.09
C MET A 152 6.64 -20.28 -1.34
N PRO A 153 5.64 -21.17 -1.36
CA PRO A 153 5.84 -22.50 -1.90
C PRO A 153 6.28 -22.38 -3.38
N LYS A 154 7.29 -23.16 -3.78
CA LYS A 154 7.63 -23.28 -5.21
C LYS A 154 6.38 -23.75 -5.95
N GLN A 155 6.00 -23.05 -7.02
CA GLN A 155 5.08 -23.62 -8.01
C GLN A 155 5.79 -24.85 -8.61
N LEU A 156 5.17 -26.03 -8.44
CA LEU A 156 5.59 -27.28 -9.08
C LEU A 156 4.98 -27.38 -10.47
#